data_AF-A0A8S9HNC8-F1
#
_entry.id   AF-A0A8S9HNC8-F1
#
_cell.length_a   1.000
_cell.length_b   1.000
_cell.length_c   1.000
_cell.angle_alpha   90.00
_cell.angle_beta   90.00
_cell.angle_gamma   90.00
#
_symmetry.space_group_name_H-M   'P 1'
#
loop_
_entity.id
_entity.type
_entity.pdbx_description
1 polymer ?
#
loop_
_entity_poly.entity_id
_entity_poly.type
_entity_poly.pdbx_seq_one_letter_code
_entity_poly.pdbx_strand_id
1 'polypeptide(L)'
;MVSLSTKHRTQNQELHSSHQFINWLVAGSSMVLPLFSGNGILSRLSSIFLGFAPPFLLLSIGYEAVFYSALAVVLMAWILFENASHHSSKAKDSTLSEENREEHVTIGSEERYLQLSDVRIPLIFMVLFNVAFFGTGNFASIASFEISSVYRFITIFSPFLMAALLIFKLFIPFMLVICAFSAITKLVRVPRLGCYFLVILFSDIMTIHFFFLVKNTGSWMEIGNSISHFGIVSAQVVFVLLLFALTNLYTRTIRVKPLSTSPSLKTL
;
A
#
# COMPACT_ATOMS: atom_id res chain seq x y z
N MET A 1 -24.85 -20.09 8.93
CA MET A 1 -24.93 -19.35 7.64
C MET A 1 -24.20 -20.02 6.48
N VAL A 2 -23.07 -20.72 6.70
CA VAL A 2 -22.31 -21.39 5.61
C VAL A 2 -23.09 -22.53 4.92
N SER A 3 -23.94 -23.26 5.66
CA SER A 3 -24.70 -24.40 5.10
C SER A 3 -25.84 -24.01 4.13
N LEU A 4 -26.38 -22.79 4.24
CA LEU A 4 -27.40 -22.29 3.30
C LEU A 4 -26.78 -21.90 1.95
N SER A 5 -25.55 -21.36 1.98
CA SER A 5 -24.83 -20.97 0.77
C SER A 5 -24.39 -22.16 -0.08
N THR A 6 -24.10 -23.32 0.53
CA THR A 6 -23.70 -24.53 -0.20
C THR A 6 -24.90 -25.24 -0.83
N LYS A 7 -26.07 -25.26 -0.18
CA LYS A 7 -27.30 -25.84 -0.77
C LYS A 7 -27.81 -25.06 -1.99
N HIS A 8 -27.62 -23.75 -2.03
CA HIS A 8 -28.07 -22.93 -3.15
C HIS A 8 -27.21 -23.13 -4.40
N ARG A 9 -25.91 -23.45 -4.22
CA ARG A 9 -24.95 -23.72 -5.31
C ARG A 9 -25.25 -25.01 -6.07
N THR A 10 -25.93 -25.96 -5.44
CA THR A 10 -26.40 -27.21 -6.07
C THR A 10 -27.66 -27.04 -6.93
N GLN A 11 -28.30 -25.86 -6.96
CA GLN A 11 -29.64 -25.69 -7.53
C GLN A 11 -29.72 -24.79 -8.78
N ASN A 12 -28.58 -24.43 -9.42
CA ASN A 12 -28.55 -23.60 -10.64
C ASN A 12 -29.37 -22.30 -10.56
N GLN A 13 -29.59 -21.75 -9.36
CA GLN A 13 -30.20 -20.44 -9.24
C GLN A 13 -29.12 -19.38 -9.41
N GLU A 14 -29.16 -18.71 -10.55
CA GLU A 14 -28.37 -17.51 -10.82
C GLU A 14 -28.52 -16.53 -9.65
N LEU A 15 -27.42 -15.90 -9.25
CA LEU A 15 -27.43 -14.93 -8.16
C LEU A 15 -28.41 -13.80 -8.52
N HIS A 16 -29.48 -13.64 -7.74
CA HIS A 16 -30.53 -12.65 -8.01
C HIS A 16 -29.90 -11.26 -8.22
N SER A 17 -30.29 -10.55 -9.28
CA SER A 17 -29.66 -9.28 -9.70
C SER A 17 -29.62 -8.22 -8.59
N SER A 18 -30.52 -8.31 -7.60
CA SER A 18 -30.48 -7.47 -6.40
C SER A 18 -29.20 -7.63 -5.58
N HIS A 19 -28.66 -8.85 -5.45
CA HIS A 19 -27.41 -9.09 -4.72
C HIS A 19 -26.20 -8.52 -5.46
N GLN A 20 -26.19 -8.60 -6.80
CA GLN A 20 -25.14 -7.99 -7.61
C GLN A 20 -25.15 -6.47 -7.46
N PHE A 21 -26.34 -5.86 -7.53
CA PHE A 21 -26.50 -4.42 -7.35
C PHE A 21 -26.01 -3.98 -5.96
N ILE A 22 -26.38 -4.71 -4.90
CA ILE A 22 -25.91 -4.43 -3.55
C ILE A 22 -24.38 -4.56 -3.47
N ASN A 23 -23.76 -5.57 -4.07
CA ASN A 23 -22.31 -5.74 -4.07
C ASN A 23 -21.59 -4.59 -4.78
N TRP A 24 -22.09 -4.16 -5.94
CA TRP A 24 -21.59 -2.99 -6.64
C TRP A 24 -21.75 -1.71 -5.83
N LEU A 25 -22.89 -1.52 -5.19
CA LEU A 25 -23.17 -0.35 -4.37
C LEU A 25 -22.28 -0.31 -3.12
N VAL A 26 -22.10 -1.44 -2.44
CA VAL A 26 -21.22 -1.57 -1.26
C VAL A 26 -19.76 -1.33 -1.65
N ALA A 27 -19.26 -1.97 -2.72
CA ALA A 27 -17.89 -1.80 -3.19
C ALA A 27 -17.62 -0.36 -3.65
N GLY A 28 -18.54 0.24 -4.42
CA GLY A 28 -18.41 1.60 -4.92
C GLY A 28 -18.49 2.64 -3.79
N SER A 29 -19.49 2.54 -2.93
CA SER A 29 -19.68 3.49 -1.82
C SER A 29 -18.52 3.45 -0.83
N SER A 30 -18.00 2.26 -0.50
CA SER A 30 -16.91 2.13 0.48
C SER A 30 -15.62 2.78 0.00
N MET A 31 -15.34 2.76 -1.31
CA MET A 31 -14.17 3.42 -1.90
C MET A 31 -14.27 4.95 -1.87
N VAL A 32 -15.48 5.50 -1.81
CA VAL A 32 -15.70 6.95 -1.74
C VAL A 32 -15.61 7.47 -0.30
N LEU A 33 -15.97 6.67 0.70
CA LEU A 33 -15.92 7.04 2.13
C LEU A 33 -14.57 7.63 2.59
N PRO A 34 -13.39 7.08 2.21
CA PRO A 34 -12.10 7.66 2.53
C PRO A 34 -11.96 9.13 2.16
N LEU A 35 -12.65 9.61 1.12
CA LEU A 35 -12.55 10.99 0.65
C LEU A 35 -13.11 12.01 1.64
N PHE A 36 -14.09 11.61 2.45
CA PHE A 36 -14.75 12.46 3.45
C PHE A 36 -14.11 12.40 4.85
N SER A 37 -13.11 11.53 5.04
CA SER A 37 -12.43 11.37 6.33
C SER A 37 -11.57 12.58 6.69
N GLY A 38 -11.50 12.89 7.99
CA GLY A 38 -10.82 14.07 8.55
C GLY A 38 -9.33 14.15 8.25
N ASN A 39 -8.76 15.34 8.46
CA ASN A 39 -7.40 15.70 8.03
C ASN A 39 -6.25 15.06 8.82
N GLY A 40 -6.52 14.22 9.82
CA GLY A 40 -5.48 13.51 10.58
C GLY A 40 -4.89 12.37 9.76
N ILE A 41 -3.56 12.23 9.73
CA ILE A 41 -2.85 11.19 8.95
C ILE A 41 -3.36 9.78 9.29
N LEU A 42 -3.42 9.44 10.57
CA LEU A 42 -3.90 8.14 11.04
C LEU A 42 -5.40 7.94 10.75
N SER A 43 -6.25 8.92 11.04
CA SER A 43 -7.69 8.86 10.74
C SER A 43 -7.97 8.66 9.26
N ARG A 44 -7.24 9.39 8.41
CA ARG A 44 -7.36 9.29 6.95
C ARG A 44 -6.92 7.92 6.46
N LEU A 45 -5.79 7.42 6.96
CA LEU A 45 -5.26 6.13 6.53
C LEU A 45 -6.12 4.96 7.01
N SER A 46 -6.58 4.96 8.27
CA SER A 46 -7.52 3.95 8.76
C SER A 46 -8.82 3.97 7.96
N SER A 47 -9.29 5.15 7.55
CA SER A 47 -10.44 5.26 6.65
C SER A 47 -10.16 4.69 5.26
N ILE A 48 -8.97 4.90 4.69
CA ILE A 48 -8.55 4.29 3.42
C ILE A 48 -8.54 2.76 3.55
N PHE A 49 -7.94 2.22 4.61
CA PHE A 49 -7.88 0.79 4.87
C PHE A 49 -9.29 0.21 5.02
N LEU A 50 -10.17 0.88 5.75
CA LEU A 50 -11.55 0.42 5.91
C LEU A 50 -12.39 0.57 4.62
N GLY A 51 -12.13 1.59 3.81
CA GLY A 51 -12.85 1.83 2.55
C GLY A 51 -12.50 0.83 1.44
N PHE A 52 -11.26 0.36 1.39
CA PHE A 52 -10.82 -0.67 0.45
C PHE A 52 -11.09 -2.11 0.94
N ALA A 53 -11.48 -2.31 2.20
CA ALA A 53 -11.76 -3.63 2.73
C ALA A 53 -12.99 -4.29 2.06
N PRO A 54 -14.16 -3.65 1.92
CA PRO A 54 -15.32 -4.26 1.27
C PRO A 54 -15.09 -4.74 -0.17
N PRO A 55 -14.51 -3.95 -1.10
CA PRO A 55 -14.28 -4.41 -2.46
C PRO A 55 -13.28 -5.57 -2.50
N PHE A 56 -12.23 -5.54 -1.66
CA PHE A 56 -11.27 -6.63 -1.58
C PHE A 56 -11.92 -7.92 -1.05
N LEU A 57 -12.65 -7.85 0.07
CA LEU A 57 -13.31 -9.00 0.68
C LEU A 57 -14.38 -9.61 -0.26
N LEU A 58 -15.13 -8.78 -0.98
CA LEU A 58 -16.09 -9.23 -1.97
C LEU A 58 -15.41 -9.93 -3.15
N LEU A 59 -14.20 -9.54 -3.53
CA LEU A 59 -13.40 -10.18 -4.58
C LEU A 59 -12.48 -11.30 -4.06
N SER A 60 -12.52 -11.59 -2.75
CA SER A 60 -11.65 -12.57 -2.11
C SER A 60 -12.38 -13.81 -1.59
N ILE A 61 -11.61 -14.89 -1.46
CA ILE A 61 -12.06 -16.19 -0.96
C ILE A 61 -11.04 -16.69 0.09
N GLY A 62 -11.55 -17.16 1.23
CA GLY A 62 -10.73 -17.87 2.23
C GLY A 62 -9.56 -17.04 2.79
N TYR A 63 -8.34 -17.52 2.53
CA TYR A 63 -7.09 -17.03 3.15
C TYR A 63 -6.70 -15.60 2.71
N GLU A 64 -7.12 -15.16 1.53
CA GLU A 64 -6.80 -13.82 1.02
C GLU A 64 -7.38 -12.70 1.90
N ALA A 65 -8.57 -12.92 2.47
CA ALA A 65 -9.19 -11.97 3.39
C ALA A 65 -8.36 -11.82 4.67
N VAL A 66 -7.80 -12.93 5.16
CA VAL A 66 -6.90 -12.93 6.32
C VAL A 66 -5.61 -12.20 5.98
N PHE A 67 -5.04 -12.44 4.79
CA PHE A 67 -3.87 -11.72 4.31
C PHE A 67 -4.09 -10.20 4.30
N TYR A 68 -5.23 -9.73 3.79
CA TYR A 68 -5.57 -8.30 3.81
C TYR A 68 -5.56 -7.72 5.22
N SER A 69 -6.22 -8.41 6.17
CA SER A 69 -6.28 -7.95 7.55
C SER A 69 -4.90 -7.94 8.23
N ALA A 70 -4.08 -8.96 7.98
CA ALA A 70 -2.73 -9.05 8.51
C ALA A 70 -1.83 -7.94 7.92
N LEU A 71 -1.91 -7.72 6.61
CA LEU A 71 -1.19 -6.65 5.93
C LEU A 71 -1.58 -5.27 6.50
N ALA A 72 -2.88 -5.01 6.70
CA ALA A 72 -3.35 -3.77 7.28
C ALA A 72 -2.81 -3.54 8.71
N VAL A 73 -2.80 -4.57 9.55
CA VAL A 73 -2.23 -4.50 10.91
C VAL A 73 -0.73 -4.22 10.88
N VAL A 74 0.03 -4.91 10.02
CA VAL A 74 1.48 -4.69 9.86
C VAL A 74 1.77 -3.26 9.40
N LEU A 75 1.00 -2.73 8.44
CA LEU A 75 1.16 -1.35 7.97
C LEU A 75 0.84 -0.33 9.07
N MET A 76 -0.22 -0.54 9.86
CA MET A 76 -0.53 0.32 11.00
C MET A 76 0.55 0.27 12.07
N ALA A 77 1.06 -0.93 12.40
CA ALA A 77 2.15 -1.11 13.35
C ALA A 77 3.43 -0.40 12.88
N TRP A 78 3.75 -0.50 11.60
CA TRP A 78 4.91 0.17 11.02
C TRP A 78 4.82 1.70 11.14
N ILE A 79 3.65 2.29 10.89
CA ILE A 79 3.45 3.74 11.04
C ILE A 79 3.60 4.17 12.50
N LEU A 80 3.01 3.43 13.44
CA LEU A 80 3.12 3.73 14.86
C LEU A 80 4.56 3.61 15.36
N PHE A 81 5.28 2.58 14.90
CA PHE A 81 6.69 2.38 15.22
C PHE A 81 7.54 3.56 14.74
N GLU A 82 7.36 3.99 13.49
CA GLU A 82 8.13 5.10 12.94
C GLU A 82 7.79 6.43 13.64
N ASN A 83 6.51 6.65 13.99
CA ASN A 83 6.09 7.81 14.78
C ASN A 83 6.77 7.85 16.17
N ALA A 84 6.77 6.71 16.87
CA ALA A 84 7.38 6.58 18.19
C ALA A 84 8.91 6.76 18.12
N SER A 85 9.56 6.18 17.09
CA SER A 85 10.99 6.33 16.85
C SER A 85 11.36 7.79 16.60
N HIS A 86 10.59 8.50 15.75
CA HIS A 86 10.81 9.91 15.46
C HIS A 86 10.64 10.79 16.70
N HIS A 87 9.62 10.54 17.52
CA HIS A 87 9.42 11.28 18.77
C HIS A 87 10.55 11.03 19.77
N SER A 88 11.02 9.78 19.90
CA SER A 88 12.14 9.44 20.79
C SER A 88 13.46 10.08 20.34
N SER A 89 13.72 10.12 19.02
CA SER A 89 14.91 10.80 18.48
C SER A 89 14.87 12.30 18.77
N LYS A 90 13.72 12.94 18.54
CA LYS A 90 13.56 14.38 18.80
C LYS A 90 13.73 14.73 20.28
N ALA A 91 13.25 13.88 21.18
CA ALA A 91 13.41 14.07 22.63
C ALA A 91 14.89 14.00 23.06
N LYS A 92 15.68 13.09 22.46
CA LYS A 92 17.13 12.99 22.71
C LYS A 92 17.90 14.20 22.19
N ASP A 93 17.54 14.69 20.99
CA ASP A 93 18.17 15.88 20.41
C ASP A 93 17.87 17.14 21.25
N SER A 94 16.64 17.27 21.78
CA SER A 94 16.32 18.39 22.68
C SER A 94 17.11 18.36 23.99
N THR A 95 17.35 17.18 24.58
CA THR A 95 18.16 17.07 25.81
C THR A 95 19.64 17.37 25.60
N LEU A 96 20.18 17.08 24.41
CA LEU A 96 21.58 17.40 24.06
C LEU A 96 21.76 18.88 23.65
N SER A 97 20.69 19.53 23.19
CA SER A 97 20.72 20.94 22.78
C SER A 97 20.62 21.92 23.95
N GLU A 98 20.13 21.49 25.13
CA GLU A 98 20.13 22.35 26.34
C GLU A 98 21.52 22.56 26.94
N GLU A 99 22.50 21.69 26.62
CA GLU A 99 23.88 21.81 27.12
C GLU A 99 24.76 22.73 26.25
N ASN A 100 24.35 23.02 25.00
CA ASN A 100 25.10 23.84 24.04
C ASN A 100 24.30 25.05 23.55
N ARG A 101 23.80 25.87 24.48
CA ARG A 101 23.00 27.05 24.13
C ARG A 101 23.86 28.31 23.99
N GLU A 102 24.66 28.37 22.93
CA GLU A 102 25.05 29.64 22.31
C GLU A 102 24.40 29.75 20.92
N GLU A 103 23.82 30.92 20.70
CA GLU A 103 22.92 31.36 19.63
C GLU A 103 23.15 30.77 18.22
N HIS A 104 22.16 30.01 17.74
CA HIS A 104 21.78 30.12 16.34
C HIS A 104 20.26 29.98 16.17
N VAL A 105 19.61 31.13 15.96
CA VAL A 105 18.21 31.23 15.54
C VAL A 105 18.15 30.80 14.07
N THR A 106 17.71 29.57 13.79
CA THR A 106 17.30 29.17 12.44
C THR A 106 15.79 29.04 12.34
N ILE A 107 15.26 30.03 11.64
CA ILE A 107 13.90 30.22 11.17
C ILE A 107 13.54 29.08 10.22
N GLY A 108 12.38 28.45 10.44
CA GLY A 108 11.42 28.06 9.39
C GLY A 108 11.86 27.06 8.30
N SER A 109 11.33 25.84 8.41
CA SER A 109 11.01 24.94 7.28
C SER A 109 12.17 24.46 6.39
N GLU A 110 13.21 23.86 6.96
CA GLU A 110 14.18 23.11 6.17
C GLU A 110 13.82 21.62 6.13
N GLU A 111 13.59 21.11 4.91
CA GLU A 111 13.52 19.68 4.65
C GLU A 111 14.84 19.05 5.11
N ARG A 112 14.78 18.05 5.99
CA ARG A 112 15.97 17.39 6.54
C ARG A 112 16.76 16.74 5.39
N TYR A 113 18.07 16.91 5.35
CA TYR A 113 18.92 16.13 4.44
C TYR A 113 18.75 14.63 4.70
N LEU A 114 18.80 13.85 3.62
CA LEU A 114 18.60 12.40 3.67
C LEU A 114 19.74 11.75 4.46
N GLN A 115 19.44 11.25 5.65
CA GLN A 115 20.43 10.57 6.47
C GLN A 115 20.43 9.06 6.16
N LEU A 116 21.58 8.41 6.34
CA LEU A 116 21.70 6.95 6.21
C LEU A 116 20.76 6.20 7.17
N SER A 117 20.40 6.82 8.29
CA SER A 117 19.39 6.30 9.23
C SER A 117 17.99 6.16 8.60
N ASP A 118 17.68 6.98 7.60
CA ASP A 118 16.37 6.99 6.93
C ASP A 118 16.25 5.91 5.84
N VAL A 119 17.35 5.22 5.50
CA VAL A 119 17.39 4.09 4.55
C VAL A 119 16.51 2.91 5.00
N ARG A 120 16.23 2.80 6.30
CA ARG A 120 15.32 1.79 6.85
C ARG A 120 13.91 1.88 6.25
N ILE A 121 13.42 3.08 5.97
CA ILE A 121 12.05 3.33 5.50
C ILE A 121 11.84 2.74 4.08
N PRO A 122 12.66 3.08 3.06
CA PRO A 122 12.53 2.49 1.73
C PRO A 122 12.82 0.98 1.72
N LEU A 123 13.67 0.45 2.60
CA LEU A 123 13.90 -1.00 2.71
C LEU A 123 12.66 -1.73 3.24
N ILE A 124 12.07 -1.25 4.34
CA ILE A 124 10.83 -1.85 4.88
C ILE A 124 9.69 -1.73 3.87
N PHE A 125 9.58 -0.60 3.17
CA PHE A 125 8.66 -0.44 2.06
C PHE A 125 8.84 -1.53 1.00
N MET A 126 10.07 -1.75 0.53
CA MET A 126 10.36 -2.73 -0.51
C MET A 126 9.97 -4.14 -0.07
N VAL A 127 10.28 -4.51 1.18
CA VAL A 127 9.89 -5.81 1.75
C VAL A 127 8.37 -5.95 1.81
N LEU A 128 7.65 -4.95 2.34
CA LEU A 128 6.19 -4.99 2.42
C LEU A 128 5.51 -4.96 1.05
N PHE A 129 6.11 -4.29 0.07
CA PHE A 129 5.66 -4.27 -1.31
C PHE A 129 5.80 -5.66 -1.96
N ASN A 130 6.94 -6.33 -1.76
CA ASN A 130 7.13 -7.72 -2.20
C ASN A 130 6.15 -8.66 -1.50
N VAL A 131 5.92 -8.48 -0.19
CA VAL A 131 4.92 -9.28 0.55
C VAL A 131 3.52 -9.03 0.01
N ALA A 132 3.16 -7.79 -0.34
CA ALA A 132 1.89 -7.47 -1.01
C ALA A 132 1.77 -8.17 -2.38
N PHE A 133 2.86 -8.23 -3.13
CA PHE A 133 2.93 -8.88 -4.43
C PHE A 133 2.73 -10.40 -4.33
N PHE A 134 3.57 -11.08 -3.55
CA PHE A 134 3.55 -12.54 -3.44
C PHE A 134 2.45 -13.08 -2.52
N GLY A 135 2.08 -12.33 -1.47
CA GLY A 135 1.14 -12.76 -0.44
C GLY A 135 -0.31 -12.88 -0.91
N THR A 136 -0.66 -12.25 -2.04
CA THR A 136 -1.97 -12.43 -2.67
C THR A 136 -2.13 -13.79 -3.37
N GLY A 137 -1.07 -14.58 -3.50
CA GLY A 137 -1.07 -15.96 -4.02
C GLY A 137 -1.39 -16.10 -5.52
N ASN A 138 -2.06 -15.12 -6.11
CA ASN A 138 -2.58 -15.22 -7.48
C ASN A 138 -1.71 -14.53 -8.54
N PHE A 139 -0.67 -13.77 -8.17
CA PHE A 139 0.18 -13.11 -9.16
C PHE A 139 1.07 -14.11 -9.92
N ALA A 140 1.60 -15.12 -9.22
CA ALA A 140 2.45 -16.15 -9.82
C ALA A 140 1.70 -17.07 -10.81
N SER A 141 0.38 -17.16 -10.67
CA SER A 141 -0.49 -17.93 -11.58
C SER A 141 -1.77 -17.16 -11.85
N ILE A 142 -1.73 -16.23 -12.81
CA ILE A 142 -2.94 -15.58 -13.36
C ILE A 142 -4.00 -16.61 -13.80
N ALA A 143 -3.58 -17.84 -14.11
CA ALA A 143 -4.47 -18.97 -14.40
C ALA A 143 -5.19 -19.57 -13.17
N SER A 144 -4.70 -19.35 -11.94
CA SER A 144 -5.30 -19.86 -10.70
C SER A 144 -6.33 -18.92 -10.09
N PHE A 145 -6.60 -17.76 -10.72
CA PHE A 145 -7.63 -16.87 -10.21
C PHE A 145 -8.98 -17.57 -10.16
N GLU A 146 -9.52 -17.68 -8.96
CA GLU A 146 -10.85 -18.24 -8.79
C GLU A 146 -11.91 -17.30 -9.35
N ILE A 147 -12.38 -17.65 -10.55
CA ILE A 147 -13.51 -17.05 -11.26
C ILE A 147 -14.76 -16.95 -10.36
N SER A 148 -14.89 -17.87 -9.40
CA SER A 148 -15.94 -17.90 -8.37
C SER A 148 -16.14 -16.58 -7.62
N SER A 149 -15.07 -15.82 -7.39
CA SER A 149 -15.15 -14.53 -6.66
C SER A 149 -15.79 -13.42 -7.51
N VAL A 150 -15.55 -13.45 -8.83
CA VAL A 150 -16.06 -12.42 -9.75
C VAL A 150 -17.56 -12.58 -10.02
N TYR A 151 -18.08 -13.81 -9.94
CA TYR A 151 -19.52 -14.08 -10.06
C TYR A 151 -20.39 -13.38 -9.02
N ARG A 152 -19.81 -12.81 -7.95
CA ARG A 152 -20.54 -11.96 -7.00
C ARG A 152 -20.90 -10.60 -7.59
N PHE A 153 -20.17 -10.11 -8.60
CA PHE A 153 -20.39 -8.83 -9.26
C PHE A 153 -21.11 -8.97 -10.59
N ILE A 154 -20.75 -9.98 -11.39
CA ILE A 154 -21.30 -10.18 -12.73
C ILE A 154 -21.48 -11.68 -12.98
N THR A 155 -22.68 -12.08 -13.40
CA THR A 155 -23.00 -13.46 -13.82
C THR A 155 -22.81 -13.69 -15.32
N ILE A 156 -22.93 -12.65 -16.14
CA ILE A 156 -22.76 -12.75 -17.59
C ILE A 156 -21.27 -12.79 -17.92
N PHE A 157 -20.84 -13.79 -18.68
CA PHE A 157 -19.43 -13.90 -19.04
C PHE A 157 -18.98 -12.70 -19.90
N SER A 158 -18.23 -11.80 -19.28
CA SER A 158 -17.58 -10.66 -19.93
C SER A 158 -16.08 -10.70 -19.63
N PRO A 159 -15.22 -11.24 -20.53
CA PRO A 159 -13.82 -11.53 -20.21
C PRO A 159 -13.03 -10.28 -19.85
N PHE A 160 -13.30 -9.15 -20.52
CA PHE A 160 -12.61 -7.89 -20.25
C PHE A 160 -12.92 -7.32 -18.87
N LEU A 161 -14.20 -7.27 -18.49
CA LEU A 161 -14.61 -6.70 -17.21
C LEU A 161 -14.21 -7.63 -16.06
N MET A 162 -14.33 -8.94 -16.26
CA MET A 162 -13.85 -9.92 -15.30
C MET A 162 -12.34 -9.79 -15.05
N ALA A 163 -11.54 -9.68 -16.11
CA ALA A 163 -10.11 -9.43 -15.99
C ALA A 163 -9.83 -8.10 -15.29
N ALA A 164 -10.59 -7.04 -15.61
CA ALA A 164 -10.45 -5.74 -14.95
C ALA A 164 -10.73 -5.81 -13.44
N LEU A 165 -11.73 -6.55 -12.98
CA LEU A 165 -12.01 -6.75 -11.55
C LEU A 165 -10.90 -7.53 -10.84
N LEU A 166 -10.30 -8.53 -11.50
CA LEU A 166 -9.17 -9.27 -10.95
C LEU A 166 -7.90 -8.41 -10.87
N ILE A 167 -7.62 -7.61 -11.90
CA ILE A 167 -6.52 -6.63 -11.88
C ILE A 167 -6.77 -5.59 -10.78
N PHE A 168 -8.00 -5.11 -10.65
CA PHE A 168 -8.38 -4.18 -9.59
C PHE A 168 -8.17 -4.77 -8.19
N LYS A 169 -8.56 -6.03 -7.97
CA LYS A 169 -8.29 -6.77 -6.73
C LYS A 169 -6.80 -6.82 -6.41
N LEU A 170 -5.95 -7.11 -7.39
CA LEU A 170 -4.50 -7.12 -7.22
C LEU A 170 -3.94 -5.75 -6.85
N PHE A 171 -4.54 -4.66 -7.34
CA PHE A 171 -4.08 -3.30 -7.11
C PHE A 171 -4.27 -2.82 -5.66
N ILE A 172 -5.29 -3.32 -4.98
CA ILE A 172 -5.67 -2.89 -3.62
C ILE A 172 -4.52 -3.00 -2.59
N PRO A 173 -3.86 -4.15 -2.39
CA PRO A 173 -2.78 -4.26 -1.39
C PRO A 173 -1.60 -3.33 -1.69
N PHE A 174 -1.27 -3.10 -2.96
CA PHE A 174 -0.24 -2.12 -3.34
C PHE A 174 -0.63 -0.70 -2.95
N MET A 175 -1.88 -0.32 -3.18
CA MET A 175 -2.39 0.99 -2.76
C MET A 175 -2.27 1.20 -1.25
N LEU A 176 -2.53 0.18 -0.44
CA LEU A 176 -2.37 0.27 1.01
C LEU A 176 -0.92 0.53 1.42
N VAL A 177 0.02 -0.25 0.87
CA VAL A 177 1.46 -0.14 1.18
C VAL A 177 1.98 1.25 0.82
N ILE A 178 1.59 1.77 -0.35
CA ILE A 178 2.06 3.08 -0.82
C ILE A 178 1.40 4.23 -0.07
N CYS A 179 0.13 4.11 0.28
CA CYS A 179 -0.54 5.09 1.15
C CYS A 179 0.14 5.15 2.53
N ALA A 180 0.51 4.00 3.10
CA ALA A 180 1.27 3.95 4.35
C ALA A 180 2.67 4.59 4.21
N PHE A 181 3.39 4.27 3.13
CA PHE A 181 4.70 4.89 2.85
C PHE A 181 4.60 6.41 2.67
N SER A 182 3.58 6.89 1.94
CA SER A 182 3.33 8.32 1.75
C SER A 182 2.97 9.02 3.08
N ALA A 183 2.22 8.34 3.94
CA ALA A 183 1.92 8.83 5.28
C ALA A 183 3.20 8.93 6.15
N ILE A 184 4.06 7.92 6.12
CA ILE A 184 5.32 7.90 6.88
C ILE A 184 6.27 8.99 6.41
N THR A 185 6.49 9.13 5.10
CA THR A 185 7.35 10.18 4.56
C THR A 185 6.87 11.58 4.92
N LYS A 186 5.55 11.81 4.98
CA LYS A 186 4.98 13.06 5.48
C LYS A 186 5.11 13.24 7.00
N LEU A 187 5.00 12.16 7.76
CA LEU A 187 5.09 12.18 9.22
C LEU A 187 6.50 12.49 9.71
N VAL A 188 7.51 11.85 9.11
CA VAL A 188 8.93 12.00 9.43
C VAL A 188 9.56 13.22 8.73
N ARG A 189 8.83 13.87 7.80
CA ARG A 189 9.29 15.03 7.00
C ARG A 189 10.58 14.77 6.21
N VAL A 190 10.74 13.54 5.73
CA VAL A 190 11.89 13.17 4.89
C VAL A 190 11.63 13.66 3.45
N PRO A 191 12.66 14.12 2.72
CA PRO A 191 12.56 14.47 1.31
C PRO A 191 12.01 13.29 0.51
N ARG A 192 10.74 13.41 0.12
CA ARG A 192 9.97 12.38 -0.57
C ARG A 192 10.71 11.85 -1.80
N LEU A 193 11.24 12.74 -2.64
CA LEU A 193 11.96 12.39 -3.86
C LEU A 193 13.17 11.49 -3.57
N GLY A 194 13.95 11.78 -2.53
CA GLY A 194 15.12 10.99 -2.19
C GLY A 194 14.75 9.58 -1.70
N CYS A 195 13.67 9.43 -0.93
CA CYS A 195 13.16 8.11 -0.57
C CYS A 195 12.74 7.30 -1.80
N TYR A 196 12.10 7.93 -2.80
CA TYR A 196 11.73 7.24 -4.04
C TYR A 196 12.95 6.83 -4.85
N PHE A 197 13.97 7.68 -4.97
CA PHE A 197 15.22 7.31 -5.62
C PHE A 197 15.88 6.10 -4.93
N LEU A 198 15.87 6.04 -3.59
CA LEU A 198 16.37 4.87 -2.86
C LEU A 198 15.55 3.61 -3.14
N VAL A 199 14.22 3.69 -3.19
CA VAL A 199 13.37 2.55 -3.54
C VAL A 199 13.71 2.03 -4.94
N ILE A 200 13.85 2.93 -5.92
CA ILE A 200 14.22 2.56 -7.30
C ILE A 200 15.59 1.90 -7.32
N LEU A 201 16.59 2.51 -6.67
CA LEU A 201 17.95 1.97 -6.60
C LEU A 201 17.98 0.56 -6.00
N PHE A 202 17.30 0.32 -4.88
CA PHE A 202 17.24 -1.01 -4.27
C PHE A 202 16.48 -2.02 -5.14
N SER A 203 15.43 -1.58 -5.84
CA SER A 203 14.69 -2.42 -6.78
C SER A 203 15.53 -2.80 -8.00
N ASP A 204 16.37 -1.90 -8.51
CA ASP A 204 17.30 -2.17 -9.59
C ASP A 204 18.39 -3.16 -9.15
N ILE A 205 18.93 -3.00 -7.93
CA ILE A 205 19.88 -3.95 -7.34
C ILE A 205 19.26 -5.36 -7.26
N MET A 206 18.01 -5.47 -6.80
CA MET A 206 17.31 -6.77 -6.80
C MET A 206 17.11 -7.32 -8.22
N THR A 207 16.77 -6.47 -9.19
CA THR A 207 16.58 -6.88 -10.59
C THR A 207 17.87 -7.43 -11.20
N ILE A 208 19.00 -6.76 -10.96
CA ILE A 208 20.33 -7.21 -11.39
C ILE A 208 20.69 -8.54 -10.72
N HIS A 209 20.38 -8.71 -9.43
CA HIS A 209 20.59 -9.98 -8.75
C HIS A 209 19.82 -11.11 -9.45
N PHE A 210 18.52 -10.93 -9.70
CA PHE A 210 17.72 -11.94 -10.40
C PHE A 210 18.19 -12.17 -11.85
N PHE A 211 18.69 -11.15 -12.52
CA PHE A 211 19.30 -11.29 -13.84
C PHE A 211 20.48 -12.27 -13.82
N PHE A 212 21.37 -12.17 -12.83
CA PHE A 212 22.49 -13.10 -12.69
C PHE A 212 22.06 -14.50 -12.22
N LEU A 213 20.86 -14.66 -11.66
CA LEU A 213 20.29 -15.95 -11.30
C LEU A 213 19.55 -16.64 -12.46
N VAL A 214 19.42 -15.99 -13.63
CA VAL A 214 18.82 -16.60 -14.81
C VAL A 214 19.66 -17.78 -15.26
N LYS A 215 19.03 -18.96 -15.34
CA LYS A 215 19.70 -20.21 -15.72
C LYS A 215 19.48 -20.48 -17.19
N ASN A 216 20.56 -20.82 -17.91
CA ASN A 216 20.52 -21.28 -19.30
C ASN A 216 20.63 -22.80 -19.42
N THR A 217 20.70 -23.52 -18.30
CA THR A 217 20.87 -24.97 -18.22
C THR A 217 19.93 -25.56 -17.17
N GLY A 218 19.50 -26.81 -17.37
CA GLY A 218 18.56 -27.51 -16.48
C GLY A 218 17.26 -27.87 -17.19
N SER A 219 16.21 -28.15 -16.40
CA SER A 219 14.89 -28.47 -16.95
C SER A 219 14.25 -27.23 -17.60
N TRP A 220 13.42 -27.43 -18.63
CA TRP A 220 12.66 -26.34 -19.27
C TRP A 220 11.82 -25.53 -18.27
N MET A 221 11.30 -26.19 -17.24
CA MET A 221 10.53 -25.55 -16.18
C MET A 221 11.41 -24.66 -15.29
N GLU A 222 12.62 -25.08 -14.94
CA GLU A 222 13.56 -24.25 -14.16
C GLU A 222 14.03 -23.03 -14.94
N ILE A 223 14.33 -23.21 -16.23
CA ILE A 223 14.70 -22.12 -17.13
C ILE A 223 13.54 -21.12 -17.19
N GLY A 224 12.33 -21.59 -17.48
CA GLY A 224 11.13 -20.75 -17.53
C GLY A 224 10.83 -20.03 -16.21
N ASN A 225 11.01 -20.70 -15.07
CA ASN A 225 10.80 -20.09 -13.76
C ASN A 225 11.83 -18.99 -13.47
N SER A 226 13.12 -19.23 -13.78
CA SER A 226 14.17 -18.22 -13.60
C SER A 226 13.93 -16.95 -14.44
N ILE A 227 13.49 -17.13 -15.69
CA ILE A 227 13.10 -16.02 -16.59
C ILE A 227 11.86 -15.31 -16.04
N SER A 228 10.88 -16.05 -15.53
CA SER A 228 9.66 -15.48 -14.95
C SER A 228 9.96 -14.65 -13.71
N HIS A 229 10.82 -15.11 -12.80
CA HIS A 229 11.24 -14.33 -11.62
C HIS A 229 11.92 -13.02 -12.01
N PHE A 230 12.84 -13.06 -12.98
CA PHE A 230 13.47 -11.86 -13.50
C PHE A 230 12.45 -10.89 -14.12
N GLY A 231 11.56 -11.40 -14.98
CA GLY A 231 10.51 -10.60 -15.63
C GLY A 231 9.54 -9.97 -14.62
N ILE A 232 9.17 -10.72 -13.58
CA ILE A 232 8.32 -10.26 -12.48
C ILE A 232 8.97 -9.08 -11.74
N VAL A 233 10.21 -9.23 -11.29
CA VAL A 233 10.89 -8.19 -10.50
C VAL A 233 11.13 -6.94 -11.37
N SER A 234 11.47 -7.12 -12.65
CA SER A 234 11.60 -6.02 -13.61
C SER A 234 10.28 -5.27 -13.83
N ALA A 235 9.16 -5.99 -14.04
CA ALA A 235 7.84 -5.37 -14.17
C ALA A 235 7.40 -4.66 -12.88
N GLN A 236 7.79 -5.18 -11.72
CA GLN A 236 7.50 -4.59 -10.42
C GLN A 236 8.10 -3.19 -10.27
N VAL A 237 9.34 -2.96 -10.74
CA VAL A 237 10.00 -1.64 -10.72
C VAL A 237 9.15 -0.60 -11.45
N VAL A 238 8.73 -0.92 -12.67
CA VAL A 238 7.89 -0.03 -13.51
C VAL A 238 6.54 0.23 -12.83
N PHE A 239 5.97 -0.79 -12.22
CA PHE A 239 4.69 -0.69 -11.54
C PHE A 239 4.76 0.21 -10.30
N VAL A 240 5.84 0.15 -9.51
CA VAL A 240 6.10 1.07 -8.39
C VAL A 240 6.15 2.52 -8.86
N LEU A 241 6.82 2.80 -9.99
CA LEU A 241 6.88 4.15 -10.57
C LEU A 241 5.50 4.66 -10.97
N LEU A 242 4.69 3.82 -11.63
CA LEU A 242 3.31 4.18 -12.02
C LEU A 242 2.46 4.50 -10.78
N LEU A 243 2.52 3.64 -9.78
CA LEU A 243 1.80 3.78 -8.52
C LEU A 243 2.21 5.04 -7.74
N PHE A 244 3.49 5.41 -7.80
CA PHE A 244 3.98 6.63 -7.22
C PHE A 244 3.37 7.87 -7.89
N ALA A 245 3.31 7.89 -9.23
CA ALA A 245 2.65 8.99 -9.96
C ALA A 245 1.18 9.14 -9.55
N LEU A 246 0.46 8.02 -9.42
CA LEU A 246 -0.93 8.01 -8.93
C LEU A 246 -1.07 8.50 -7.48
N THR A 247 -0.14 8.11 -6.61
CA THR A 247 -0.16 8.53 -5.21
C THR A 247 0.14 10.00 -5.05
N ASN A 248 1.03 10.58 -5.86
CA ASN A 248 1.25 12.02 -5.89
C ASN A 248 -0.03 12.79 -6.26
N LEU A 249 -0.83 12.26 -7.18
CA LEU A 249 -2.13 12.85 -7.52
C LEU A 249 -3.09 12.81 -6.32
N TYR A 250 -3.20 11.67 -5.65
CA TYR A 250 -4.11 11.47 -4.52
C TYR A 250 -3.68 12.19 -3.23
N THR A 251 -2.37 12.32 -3.03
CA THR A 251 -1.77 12.83 -1.78
C THR A 251 -1.44 14.33 -1.85
N ARG A 252 -1.60 14.97 -3.01
CA ARG A 252 -1.43 16.43 -3.19
C ARG A 252 -2.35 17.22 -2.26
N THR A 253 -3.49 16.65 -1.87
CA THR A 253 -4.54 17.27 -1.04
C THR A 253 -4.30 17.13 0.47
N ILE A 254 -3.40 16.27 0.93
CA ILE A 254 -3.16 16.07 2.37
C ILE A 254 -2.26 17.21 2.87
N ARG A 255 -2.90 18.22 3.49
CA ARG A 255 -2.28 19.39 4.11
C ARG A 255 -1.77 19.01 5.51
N VAL A 256 -0.45 19.06 5.72
CA VAL A 256 0.13 18.94 7.07
C VAL A 256 -0.21 20.24 7.79
N LYS A 257 -0.95 20.16 8.90
CA LYS A 257 -1.25 21.35 9.73
C LYS A 257 0.09 21.92 10.20
N PRO A 258 0.43 23.19 9.89
CA PRO A 258 1.54 23.84 10.56
C PRO A 258 1.19 23.90 12.06
N LEU A 259 2.17 23.57 12.90
CA LEU A 259 2.05 23.70 14.35
C LEU A 259 1.69 25.16 14.63
N SER A 260 0.52 25.42 15.23
CA SER A 260 0.05 26.78 15.49
C SER A 260 1.08 27.52 16.32
N THR A 261 1.64 28.59 15.76
CA THR A 261 2.30 29.62 16.55
C THR A 261 1.29 30.20 17.52
N SER A 262 1.65 30.15 18.81
CA SER A 262 0.93 30.81 19.90
C SER A 262 0.59 32.27 19.53
N PRO A 263 -0.59 32.80 19.89
CA PRO A 263 -0.89 34.21 19.68
C PRO A 263 0.09 35.03 20.53
N SER A 264 0.98 35.76 19.87
CA SER A 264 1.83 36.74 20.55
C SER A 264 0.95 37.74 21.28
N LEU A 265 1.26 37.89 22.56
CA LEU A 265 0.70 38.83 23.52
C LEU A 265 0.46 40.21 22.92
N LYS A 266 -0.67 40.81 23.29
CA LYS A 266 -1.06 42.21 23.09
C LYS A 266 0.09 43.19 23.43
N THR A 267 0.34 44.12 22.51
CA THR A 267 0.81 45.51 22.69
C THR A 267 0.39 46.21 21.39
N LEU A 268 -0.36 47.30 21.32
CA LEU A 268 -0.70 48.42 22.20
C LEU A 268 -2.18 48.79 21.99
#